data_AF-A0A967T8X0-F1
#
_entry.id   AF-A0A967T8X0-F1
#
_cell.length_a   1.000
_cell.length_b   1.000
_cell.length_c   1.000
_cell.angle_alpha   90.00
_cell.angle_beta   90.00
_cell.angle_gamma   90.00
#
_symmetry.space_group_name_H-M   'P 1'
#
loop_
_entity.id
_entity.type
_entity.pdbx_description
1 polymer ?
#
loop_
_entity_poly.entity_id
_entity_poly.type
_entity_poly.pdbx_seq_one_letter_code
_entity_poly.pdbx_strand_id
1 'polypeptide(L)'
;QGIHPAMDYLTQQNRRNRGDAIPTEEAILATDKRVVILGGGDTGADCLGTAHRQRAFSVHQFEILPRPPKVKTGSSHEEGGERRWGVLTKGFRGENGRVRELHGVEVEWLPPETNGGRPVMRELPGTEFSQPVELVLLAMGFLGPVRPGLVDELGVAFNERGALQR
;
A
#
# COMPACT_ATOMS: atom_id res chain seq x y z
N GLN A 1 -3.69 -14.93 -5.61
CA GLN A 1 -2.63 -15.14 -4.59
C GLN A 1 -1.51 -14.12 -4.81
N GLY A 2 -0.86 -13.64 -3.74
CA GLY A 2 0.26 -12.70 -3.82
C GLY A 2 -0.13 -11.21 -3.78
N ILE A 3 -1.39 -10.87 -3.47
CA ILE A 3 -1.84 -9.50 -3.25
C ILE A 3 -2.55 -9.50 -1.89
N HIS A 4 -2.07 -8.68 -0.95
CA HIS A 4 -2.48 -8.75 0.45
C HIS A 4 -2.66 -7.35 1.06
N PRO A 5 -3.62 -7.16 1.98
CA PRO A 5 -3.60 -6.02 2.88
C PRO A 5 -2.27 -5.93 3.63
N ALA A 6 -1.71 -4.72 3.73
CA ALA A 6 -0.47 -4.49 4.46
C ALA A 6 -0.57 -4.96 5.92
N MET A 7 -1.74 -4.78 6.54
CA MET A 7 -1.95 -5.17 7.94
C MET A 7 -1.87 -6.66 8.18
N ASP A 8 -2.26 -7.51 7.22
CA ASP A 8 -2.14 -8.96 7.38
C ASP A 8 -0.67 -9.36 7.43
N TYR A 9 0.14 -8.78 6.53
CA TYR A 9 1.58 -8.99 6.47
C TYR A 9 2.31 -8.48 7.73
N LEU A 10 2.04 -7.25 8.15
CA LEU A 10 2.68 -6.63 9.32
C LEU A 10 2.27 -7.31 10.62
N THR A 11 1.00 -7.73 10.74
CA THR A 11 0.52 -8.47 11.92
C THR A 11 1.24 -9.81 12.04
N GLN A 12 1.43 -10.54 10.93
CA GLN A 12 2.21 -11.77 10.95
C GLN A 12 3.66 -11.52 11.35
N GLN A 13 4.29 -10.42 10.89
CA GLN A 13 5.64 -10.08 11.31
C GLN A 13 5.72 -9.80 12.82
N ASN A 14 4.77 -9.06 13.37
CA ASN A 14 4.74 -8.79 14.81
C ASN A 14 4.59 -10.07 15.64
N ARG A 15 3.75 -11.01 15.18
CA ARG A 15 3.61 -12.34 15.78
C ARG A 15 4.93 -13.13 15.73
N ARG A 16 5.63 -13.15 14.59
CA ARG A 16 6.96 -13.78 14.46
C ARG A 16 7.99 -13.16 15.40
N ASN A 17 8.01 -11.83 15.53
CA ASN A 17 8.91 -11.14 16.45
C ASN A 17 8.65 -11.52 17.93
N ARG A 18 7.40 -11.88 18.28
CA ARG A 18 7.03 -12.39 19.61
C ARG A 18 7.35 -13.87 19.81
N GLY A 19 7.74 -14.59 18.75
CA GLY A 19 8.00 -16.03 18.77
C GLY A 19 6.78 -16.90 18.44
N ASP A 20 5.67 -16.32 17.98
CA ASP A 20 4.51 -17.10 17.54
C ASP A 20 4.81 -17.83 16.22
N ALA A 21 4.29 -19.06 16.09
CA ALA A 21 4.29 -19.78 14.82
C ALA A 21 3.16 -19.28 13.91
N ILE A 22 3.48 -19.08 12.63
CA ILE A 22 2.48 -18.81 11.58
C ILE A 22 2.46 -20.03 10.66
N PRO A 23 1.30 -20.67 10.42
CA PRO A 23 1.18 -21.78 9.48
C PRO A 23 1.73 -21.41 8.10
N THR A 24 2.44 -22.32 7.45
CA THR A 24 3.18 -22.03 6.21
C THR A 24 2.25 -21.68 5.05
N GLU A 25 1.07 -22.30 5.01
CA GLU A 25 0.02 -22.08 4.04
C GLU A 25 -0.63 -20.69 4.14
N GLU A 26 -0.58 -20.07 5.33
CA GLU A 26 -1.07 -18.72 5.59
C GLU A 26 0.04 -17.66 5.52
N ALA A 27 1.31 -18.10 5.48
CA ALA A 27 2.46 -17.22 5.63
C ALA A 27 2.61 -16.24 4.46
N ILE A 28 2.52 -14.95 4.77
CA ILE A 28 2.88 -13.88 3.85
C ILE A 28 4.34 -13.52 4.14
N LEU A 29 5.21 -13.89 3.20
CA LEU A 29 6.66 -13.65 3.25
C LEU A 29 7.14 -12.98 1.96
N ALA A 30 8.07 -12.04 2.12
CA ALA A 30 8.72 -11.28 1.06
C ALA A 30 10.04 -11.91 0.59
N THR A 31 10.57 -12.90 1.30
CA THR A 31 11.85 -13.57 1.00
C THR A 31 11.94 -13.99 -0.47
N ASP A 32 13.01 -13.56 -1.14
CA ASP A 32 13.33 -13.82 -2.54
C ASP A 32 12.29 -13.34 -3.56
N LYS A 33 11.30 -12.53 -3.16
CA LYS A 33 10.24 -12.03 -4.03
C LYS A 33 10.49 -10.61 -4.53
N ARG A 34 9.96 -10.33 -5.71
CA ARG A 34 9.73 -8.96 -6.19
C ARG A 34 8.49 -8.38 -5.50
N VAL A 35 8.68 -7.38 -4.66
CA VAL A 35 7.62 -6.77 -3.85
C VAL A 35 7.23 -5.41 -4.41
N VAL A 36 5.93 -5.15 -4.49
CA VAL A 36 5.37 -3.81 -4.69
C VAL A 36 4.49 -3.41 -3.51
N ILE A 37 4.74 -2.24 -2.95
CA ILE A 37 3.96 -1.63 -1.88
C ILE A 37 3.14 -0.49 -2.48
N LEU A 38 1.82 -0.54 -2.34
CA LEU A 38 0.92 0.51 -2.81
C LEU A 38 0.52 1.40 -1.63
N GLY A 39 1.09 2.60 -1.57
CA GLY A 39 0.89 3.60 -0.52
C GLY A 39 2.21 4.12 0.05
N GLY A 40 2.33 5.44 0.13
CA GLY A 40 3.54 6.17 0.57
C GLY A 40 3.52 6.65 2.03
N GLY A 41 2.52 6.25 2.82
CA GLY A 41 2.43 6.57 4.24
C GLY A 41 3.27 5.66 5.14
N ASP A 42 3.13 5.81 6.46
CA ASP A 42 3.93 5.10 7.47
C ASP A 42 3.77 3.57 7.37
N THR A 43 2.54 3.07 7.16
CA THR A 43 2.28 1.64 6.92
C THR A 43 3.06 1.09 5.71
N GLY A 44 3.24 1.91 4.68
CA GLY A 44 4.06 1.55 3.52
C GLY A 44 5.55 1.49 3.88
N ALA A 45 6.04 2.43 4.70
CA ALA A 45 7.41 2.44 5.21
C ALA A 45 7.72 1.24 6.13
N ASP A 46 6.75 0.80 6.93
CA ASP A 46 6.85 -0.40 7.77
C ASP A 46 6.89 -1.68 6.91
N CYS A 47 6.07 -1.72 5.86
CA CYS A 47 6.12 -2.81 4.87
C CYS A 47 7.49 -2.88 4.19
N LEU A 48 8.06 -1.73 3.82
CA LEU A 48 9.38 -1.62 3.20
C LEU A 48 10.47 -2.18 4.12
N GLY A 49 10.52 -1.70 5.37
CA GLY A 49 11.51 -2.16 6.35
C GLY A 49 11.37 -3.65 6.68
N THR A 50 10.14 -4.16 6.73
CA THR A 50 9.88 -5.60 6.95
C THR A 50 10.32 -6.43 5.75
N ALA A 51 10.00 -6.00 4.52
CA ALA A 51 10.42 -6.70 3.30
C ALA A 51 11.95 -6.78 3.18
N HIS A 52 12.66 -5.70 3.52
CA HIS A 52 14.13 -5.70 3.59
C HIS A 52 14.65 -6.71 4.62
N ARG A 53 14.10 -6.72 5.84
CA ARG A 53 14.47 -7.67 6.89
C ARG A 53 14.20 -9.13 6.52
N GLN A 54 13.17 -9.37 5.71
CA GLN A 54 12.86 -10.68 5.15
C GLN A 54 13.66 -11.04 3.89
N ARG A 55 14.56 -10.16 3.43
CA ARG A 55 15.41 -10.33 2.24
C ARG A 55 14.60 -10.49 0.95
N ALA A 56 13.72 -9.53 0.69
CA ALA A 56 13.08 -9.41 -0.61
C ALA A 56 14.12 -9.27 -1.74
N PHE A 57 13.83 -9.83 -2.91
CA PHE A 57 14.69 -9.68 -4.09
C PHE A 57 14.73 -8.23 -4.58
N SER A 58 13.57 -7.57 -4.60
CA SER A 58 13.44 -6.14 -4.86
C SER A 58 12.19 -5.59 -4.20
N VAL A 59 12.19 -4.30 -3.86
CA VAL A 59 11.03 -3.62 -3.28
C VAL A 59 10.81 -2.29 -4.00
N HIS A 60 9.61 -2.11 -4.55
CA HIS A 60 9.16 -0.86 -5.13
C HIS A 60 7.98 -0.34 -4.31
N GLN A 61 7.94 0.96 -4.05
CA GLN A 61 6.84 1.61 -3.36
C GLN A 61 6.24 2.69 -4.27
N PHE A 62 4.96 2.53 -4.57
CA PHE A 62 4.23 3.44 -5.45
C PHE A 62 3.25 4.27 -4.65
N GLU A 63 3.29 5.58 -4.89
CA GLU A 63 2.40 6.58 -4.31
C GLU A 63 1.61 7.26 -5.44
N ILE A 64 0.30 7.38 -5.28
CA ILE A 64 -0.59 8.02 -6.25
C ILE A 64 -0.47 9.55 -6.19
N LEU A 65 -0.11 10.08 -5.02
CA LEU A 65 0.08 11.51 -4.81
C LEU A 65 1.41 12.00 -5.42
N PRO A 66 1.49 13.30 -5.77
CA PRO A 66 2.72 13.88 -6.30
C PRO A 66 3.83 13.84 -5.25
N ARG A 67 5.08 13.90 -5.72
CA ARG A 67 6.24 13.97 -4.83
C ARG A 67 6.12 15.21 -3.94
N PRO A 68 6.14 15.07 -2.59
CA PRO A 68 6.05 16.21 -1.71
C PRO A 68 7.32 17.08 -1.82
N PRO A 69 7.23 18.41 -1.63
CA PRO A 69 8.40 19.30 -1.68
C PRO A 69 9.51 18.91 -0.70
N LYS A 70 9.12 18.34 0.45
CA LYS A 70 10.03 17.69 1.40
C LYS A 70 9.65 16.23 1.52
N VAL A 71 10.50 15.35 1.00
CA VAL A 71 10.34 13.91 1.16
C VAL A 71 10.75 13.55 2.58
N LYS A 72 9.81 13.03 3.36
CA LYS A 72 10.14 12.35 4.62
C LYS A 72 10.81 11.02 4.26
N THR A 73 12.08 10.90 4.62
CA THR A 73 12.88 9.68 4.47
C THR A 73 13.09 9.12 5.87
N GLY A 74 12.56 7.92 6.11
CA GLY A 74 12.83 7.15 7.33
C GLY A 74 13.90 6.10 7.10
N SER A 75 14.39 5.46 8.16
CA SER A 75 15.46 4.44 8.09
C SER A 75 15.19 3.34 7.05
N SER A 76 13.97 2.83 6.95
CA SER A 76 13.59 1.82 5.94
C SER A 76 13.85 2.26 4.49
N HIS A 77 13.80 3.57 4.22
CA HIS A 77 14.07 4.11 2.89
C HIS A 77 15.58 4.27 2.63
N GLU A 78 16.35 4.51 3.68
CA GLU A 78 17.82 4.54 3.61
C GLU A 78 18.40 3.13 3.39
N GLU A 79 17.69 2.09 3.84
CA GLU A 79 17.99 0.68 3.55
C GLU A 79 17.79 0.30 2.06
N GLY A 80 17.17 1.18 1.26
CA GLY A 80 17.02 1.03 -0.19
C GLY A 80 15.58 0.76 -0.66
N GLY A 81 15.46 0.32 -1.91
CA GLY A 81 14.18 0.21 -2.61
C GLY A 81 13.88 1.44 -3.48
N GLU A 82 12.94 1.30 -4.40
CA GLU A 82 12.57 2.36 -5.33
C GLU A 82 11.24 3.00 -4.93
N ARG A 83 11.21 4.34 -4.82
CA ARG A 83 9.98 5.11 -4.63
C ARG A 83 9.59 5.82 -5.90
N ARG A 84 8.34 5.62 -6.34
CA ARG A 84 7.71 6.36 -7.43
C ARG A 84 6.47 7.09 -6.92
N TRP A 85 6.31 8.33 -7.36
CA TRP A 85 5.19 9.21 -7.01
C TRP A 85 4.37 9.52 -8.25
N GLY A 86 3.12 9.92 -8.06
CA GLY A 86 2.20 10.13 -9.17
C GLY A 86 2.00 8.86 -9.98
N VAL A 87 1.87 7.71 -9.33
CA VAL A 87 1.65 6.42 -10.00
C VAL A 87 0.25 5.90 -9.69
N LEU A 88 -0.56 5.76 -10.74
CA LEU A 88 -1.85 5.08 -10.67
C LEU A 88 -1.69 3.63 -11.09
N THR A 89 -2.03 2.70 -10.18
CA THR A 89 -2.13 1.28 -10.53
C THR A 89 -3.41 1.04 -11.32
N LYS A 90 -3.28 0.49 -12.53
CA LYS A 90 -4.39 0.20 -13.44
C LYS A 90 -4.92 -1.22 -13.30
N GLY A 91 -4.06 -2.15 -12.91
CA GLY A 91 -4.45 -3.54 -12.69
C GLY A 91 -3.27 -4.47 -12.50
N PHE A 92 -3.59 -5.76 -12.38
CA PHE A 92 -2.62 -6.82 -12.20
C PHE A 92 -2.83 -7.88 -13.26
N ARG A 93 -1.73 -8.44 -13.75
CA ARG A 93 -1.74 -9.67 -14.55
C ARG A 93 -1.17 -10.81 -13.72
N GLY A 94 -1.83 -11.95 -13.83
CA GLY A 94 -1.44 -13.16 -13.14
C GLY A 94 -1.34 -14.36 -14.07
N GLU A 95 -0.69 -15.40 -13.56
CA GLU A 95 -0.54 -16.70 -14.18
C GLU A 95 -0.78 -17.77 -13.11
N ASN A 96 -1.57 -18.81 -13.42
CA ASN A 96 -1.92 -19.89 -12.48
C ASN A 96 -2.45 -19.38 -11.13
N GLY A 97 -3.28 -18.32 -11.15
CA GLY A 97 -3.88 -17.73 -9.95
C GLY A 97 -2.93 -16.90 -9.06
N ARG A 98 -1.70 -16.64 -9.51
CA ARG A 98 -0.68 -15.82 -8.81
C ARG A 98 -0.37 -14.56 -9.59
N VAL A 99 -0.18 -13.45 -8.89
CA VAL A 99 0.25 -12.19 -9.51
C VAL A 99 1.66 -12.36 -10.09
N ARG A 100 1.88 -11.77 -11.27
CA ARG A 100 3.17 -11.76 -11.98
C ARG A 100 3.61 -10.37 -12.41
N GLU A 101 2.64 -9.49 -12.67
CA GLU A 101 2.90 -8.15 -13.17
C GLU A 101 1.86 -7.16 -12.66
N LEU A 102 2.30 -5.96 -12.31
CA LEU A 102 1.47 -4.79 -12.05
C LEU A 102 1.53 -3.87 -13.25
N HIS A 103 0.38 -3.40 -13.73
CA HIS A 103 0.28 -2.37 -14.75
C HIS A 103 -0.08 -1.03 -14.12
N GLY A 104 0.64 0.02 -14.50
CA GLY A 104 0.43 1.37 -13.99
C GLY A 104 0.63 2.43 -15.07
N VAL A 105 0.28 3.66 -14.71
CA VAL A 105 0.49 4.85 -15.52
C VAL A 105 0.89 5.99 -14.60
N GLU A 106 1.64 6.96 -15.10
CA GLU A 106 1.92 8.17 -14.33
C GLU A 106 0.72 9.12 -14.38
N VAL A 107 0.52 9.85 -13.29
CA VAL A 107 -0.57 10.80 -13.09
C VAL A 107 -0.04 12.10 -12.52
N GLU A 108 -0.71 13.18 -12.86
CA GLU A 108 -0.58 14.47 -12.20
C GLU A 108 -1.88 14.87 -11.51
N TRP A 109 -1.78 15.74 -10.53
CA TRP A 109 -2.90 16.27 -9.78
C TRP A 109 -3.05 17.76 -10.05
N LEU A 110 -4.13 18.13 -10.73
CA LEU A 110 -4.45 19.50 -11.08
C LEU A 110 -5.21 20.18 -9.94
N PRO A 111 -5.02 21.50 -9.74
CA PRO A 111 -5.84 22.27 -8.80
C PRO A 111 -7.33 22.12 -9.10
N PRO A 112 -8.20 22.21 -8.08
CA PRO A 112 -9.63 22.18 -8.28
C PRO A 112 -10.11 23.36 -9.14
N GLU A 113 -11.09 23.10 -10.00
CA GLU A 113 -11.71 24.15 -10.85
C GLU A 113 -12.54 25.15 -10.03
N THR A 114 -13.03 24.73 -8.86
CA THR A 114 -13.85 25.55 -7.96
C THR A 114 -13.15 25.76 -6.62
N ASN A 115 -13.40 26.92 -5.99
CA ASN A 115 -12.86 27.21 -4.66
C ASN A 115 -13.42 26.21 -3.63
N GLY A 116 -12.53 25.46 -2.96
CA GLY A 116 -12.92 24.37 -2.06
C GLY A 116 -13.20 23.02 -2.74
N GLY A 117 -13.01 22.92 -4.07
CA GLY A 117 -13.15 21.67 -4.81
C GLY A 117 -12.02 20.66 -4.52
N ARG A 118 -12.19 19.43 -5.01
CA ARG A 118 -11.15 18.39 -4.93
C ARG A 118 -10.17 18.50 -6.10
N PRO A 119 -8.87 18.26 -5.88
CA PRO A 119 -7.91 18.12 -6.97
C PRO A 119 -8.37 17.08 -8.00
N VAL A 120 -8.08 17.33 -9.28
CA VAL A 120 -8.43 16.44 -10.39
C VAL A 120 -7.20 15.65 -10.79
N MET A 121 -7.30 14.33 -10.73
CA MET A 121 -6.24 13.43 -11.20
C MET A 121 -6.31 13.30 -12.73
N ARG A 122 -5.19 13.44 -13.42
CA ARG A 122 -5.05 13.26 -14.86
C ARG A 122 -3.96 12.24 -15.17
N GLU A 123 -4.29 11.22 -15.95
CA GLU A 123 -3.31 10.26 -16.50
C GLU A 123 -2.45 10.95 -17.55
N LEU A 124 -1.15 10.60 -17.56
CA LEU A 124 -0.16 11.08 -18.52
C LEU A 124 -0.02 10.04 -19.65
N PRO A 125 -0.59 10.26 -20.85
CA PRO A 125 -0.52 9.28 -21.93
C PRO A 125 0.92 9.00 -22.37
N GLY A 126 1.25 7.73 -22.65
CA GLY A 126 2.60 7.31 -23.03
C GLY A 126 3.52 7.00 -21.85
N THR A 127 3.02 7.10 -20.61
CA THR A 127 3.75 6.73 -19.38
C THR A 127 3.30 5.39 -18.80
N GLU A 128 2.51 4.62 -19.56
CA GLU A 128 2.05 3.30 -19.17
C GLU A 128 3.25 2.36 -19.00
N PHE A 129 3.24 1.57 -17.93
CA PHE A 129 4.34 0.66 -17.63
C PHE A 129 3.84 -0.66 -17.02
N SER A 130 4.71 -1.66 -17.11
CA SER A 130 4.57 -2.96 -16.47
C SER A 130 5.70 -3.17 -15.47
N GLN A 131 5.36 -3.61 -14.26
CA GLN A 131 6.30 -3.92 -13.18
C GLN A 131 6.16 -5.41 -12.79
N PRO A 132 7.19 -6.25 -13.03
CA PRO A 132 7.18 -7.62 -12.53
C PRO A 132 7.07 -7.65 -11.00
N VAL A 133 6.15 -8.48 -10.48
CA VAL A 133 5.82 -8.54 -9.06
C VAL A 133 5.30 -9.91 -8.66
N GLU A 134 5.63 -10.33 -7.44
CA GLU A 134 5.21 -11.62 -6.85
C GLU A 134 4.50 -11.44 -5.50
N LEU A 135 4.69 -10.28 -4.86
CA LEU A 135 3.98 -9.87 -3.66
C LEU A 135 3.58 -8.40 -3.76
N VAL A 136 2.28 -8.12 -3.67
CA VAL A 136 1.72 -6.77 -3.59
C VAL A 136 1.17 -6.55 -2.18
N LEU A 137 1.57 -5.45 -1.55
CA LEU A 137 1.13 -5.04 -0.23
C LEU A 137 0.30 -3.75 -0.33
N LEU A 138 -0.98 -3.82 0.05
CA LEU A 138 -1.92 -2.71 -0.02
C LEU A 138 -1.85 -1.88 1.27
N ALA A 139 -1.12 -0.76 1.21
CA ALA A 139 -0.86 0.18 2.31
C ALA A 139 -1.55 1.54 2.09
N MET A 140 -2.80 1.53 1.61
CA MET A 140 -3.53 2.72 1.14
C MET A 140 -4.37 3.41 2.23
N GLY A 141 -4.14 3.07 3.51
CA GLY A 141 -4.90 3.59 4.65
C GLY A 141 -6.15 2.78 4.98
N PHE A 142 -7.03 3.37 5.80
CA PHE A 142 -8.22 2.73 6.37
C PHE A 142 -9.47 3.58 6.12
N LEU A 143 -10.63 2.93 6.03
CA LEU A 143 -11.91 3.59 5.77
C LEU A 143 -12.69 3.98 7.04
N GLY A 144 -12.24 3.56 8.22
CA GLY A 144 -12.93 3.78 9.48
C GLY A 144 -12.94 2.52 10.36
N PRO A 145 -13.62 2.57 11.52
CA PRO A 145 -13.73 1.42 12.41
C PRO A 145 -14.65 0.34 11.83
N VAL A 146 -14.47 -0.89 12.30
CA VAL A 146 -15.45 -1.97 12.09
C VAL A 146 -16.75 -1.55 12.77
N ARG A 147 -17.87 -1.59 12.02
CA ARG A 147 -19.17 -1.14 12.54
C ARG A 147 -19.82 -2.17 13.46
N PRO A 148 -20.00 -3.45 13.03
CA PRO A 148 -20.65 -4.44 13.88
C PRO A 148 -19.93 -4.63 15.21
N GLY A 149 -20.70 -4.68 16.29
CA GLY A 149 -20.22 -4.87 17.66
C GLY A 149 -20.17 -3.55 18.43
N LEU A 150 -19.05 -3.31 19.12
CA LEU A 150 -18.90 -2.22 20.07
C LEU A 150 -19.37 -0.85 19.56
N VAL A 151 -19.10 -0.52 18.30
CA VAL A 151 -19.43 0.81 17.75
C VAL A 151 -20.94 0.96 17.53
N ASP A 152 -21.60 -0.05 16.98
CA ASP A 152 -23.05 -0.07 16.83
C ASP A 152 -23.76 -0.13 18.20
N GLU A 153 -23.23 -0.90 19.15
CA GLU A 153 -23.77 -1.02 20.52
C GLU A 153 -23.73 0.30 21.30
N LEU A 154 -22.70 1.13 21.06
CA LEU A 154 -22.58 2.45 21.68
C LEU A 154 -23.50 3.51 21.03
N GLY A 155 -24.17 3.20 19.91
CA GLY A 155 -25.12 4.11 19.26
C GLY A 155 -24.51 5.42 18.75
N VAL A 156 -23.19 5.43 18.51
CA VAL A 156 -22.46 6.63 18.07
C VAL A 156 -22.72 6.93 16.60
N ALA A 157 -22.96 8.20 16.29
CA ALA A 157 -23.19 8.63 14.91
C ALA A 157 -21.89 8.67 14.09
N PHE A 158 -22.03 8.58 12.78
CA PHE A 158 -20.92 8.64 11.83
C PHE A 158 -21.11 9.81 10.86
N ASN A 159 -20.02 10.43 10.45
CA ASN A 159 -20.03 11.40 9.36
C ASN A 159 -20.06 10.72 7.98
N GLU A 160 -20.23 11.52 6.93
CA GLU A 160 -20.28 11.03 5.53
C GLU A 160 -19.03 10.26 5.09
N ARG A 161 -17.89 10.45 5.79
CA ARG A 161 -16.63 9.76 5.53
C ARG A 161 -16.47 8.46 6.32
N GLY A 162 -17.50 8.04 7.06
CA GLY A 162 -17.48 6.82 7.87
C GLY A 162 -16.63 6.91 9.15
N ALA A 163 -16.21 8.11 9.54
CA ALA A 163 -15.58 8.34 10.84
C ALA A 163 -16.62 8.69 11.90
N LEU A 164 -16.31 8.45 13.18
CA LEU A 164 -17.19 8.83 14.28
C LEU A 164 -17.45 10.33 14.27
N GLN A 165 -18.73 10.69 14.39
CA GLN A 165 -19.16 12.06 14.53
C GLN A 165 -18.80 12.54 15.94
N ARG A 166 -18.09 13.67 16.00
CA ARG A 166 -17.78 14.35 17.27
C ARG A 166 -18.98 15.12 17.79
#